data_AF-A0A6S6T7L4-F1
#
_entry.id   AF-A0A6S6T7L4-F1
#
_cell.length_a   1.000
_cell.length_b   1.000
_cell.length_c   1.000
_cell.angle_alpha   90.00
_cell.angle_beta   90.00
_cell.angle_gamma   90.00
#
_symmetry.space_group_name_H-M   'P 1'
#
loop_
_entity.id
_entity.type
_entity.pdbx_description
1 polymer ?
#
loop_
_entity_poly.entity_id
_entity_poly.type
_entity_poly.pdbx_seq_one_letter_code
_entity_poly.pdbx_strand_id
1 'polypeptide(L)'
;MKVLTESIISLFDLAEAEGRLLRKKVLHTVAMSLLMLVASLMLLAAMGLLVTALYYALLNLLPPAGVFLSMALLSLLLAGGVLWIVIRLNHKQ
;
A
#
# COMPACT_ATOMS: atom_id res chain seq x y z
N MET A 1 -45.71 -29.97 -5.62
CA MET A 1 -45.22 -28.89 -6.51
C MET A 1 -44.92 -27.58 -5.77
N LYS A 2 -45.64 -27.20 -4.71
CA LYS A 2 -45.37 -25.97 -3.92
C LYS A 2 -43.97 -25.90 -3.28
N VAL A 3 -43.47 -27.02 -2.76
CA VAL A 3 -42.16 -27.08 -2.06
C VAL A 3 -40.99 -26.76 -2.98
N LEU A 4 -41.00 -27.20 -4.25
CA LEU A 4 -39.93 -26.85 -5.20
C LEU A 4 -39.94 -25.35 -5.51
N THR A 5 -41.12 -24.76 -5.65
CA THR A 5 -41.26 -23.33 -5.96
C THR A 5 -40.77 -22.47 -4.80
N GLU A 6 -41.11 -22.81 -3.55
CA GLU A 6 -40.58 -22.12 -2.36
C GLU A 6 -39.06 -22.24 -2.24
N SER A 7 -38.50 -23.42 -2.50
CA SER A 7 -37.03 -23.60 -2.46
C SER A 7 -36.33 -22.74 -3.50
N ILE A 8 -36.87 -22.65 -4.72
CA ILE A 8 -36.32 -21.81 -5.80
C ILE A 8 -36.42 -20.33 -5.44
N ILE A 9 -37.56 -19.89 -4.88
CA ILE A 9 -37.73 -18.50 -4.44
C ILE A 9 -36.73 -18.16 -3.33
N SER A 10 -36.55 -19.04 -2.34
CA SER A 10 -35.59 -18.78 -1.25
C SER A 10 -34.12 -18.74 -1.72
N LEU A 11 -33.77 -19.51 -2.76
CA LEU A 11 -32.44 -19.45 -3.38
C LEU A 11 -32.20 -18.11 -4.09
N PHE A 12 -33.21 -17.56 -4.77
CA PHE A 12 -33.11 -16.25 -5.40
C PHE A 12 -33.05 -15.11 -4.37
N ASP A 13 -33.84 -15.18 -3.29
CA ASP A 13 -33.76 -14.21 -2.18
C ASP A 13 -32.40 -14.23 -1.49
N LEU A 14 -31.83 -15.44 -1.29
CA LEU A 14 -30.49 -15.60 -0.72
C LEU A 14 -29.42 -15.03 -1.67
N ALA A 15 -29.53 -15.30 -2.98
CA ALA A 15 -28.62 -14.76 -3.99
C ALA A 15 -28.70 -13.22 -4.08
N GLU A 16 -29.89 -12.63 -3.95
CA GLU A 16 -30.07 -11.18 -3.91
C GLU A 16 -29.45 -10.59 -2.63
N ALA A 17 -29.64 -11.24 -1.48
CA ALA A 17 -29.07 -10.82 -0.20
C ALA A 17 -27.53 -10.84 -0.23
N GLU A 18 -26.93 -11.93 -0.72
CA GLU A 18 -25.48 -12.04 -0.88
C GLU A 18 -24.96 -11.05 -1.93
N GLY A 19 -25.66 -10.90 -3.06
CA GLY A 19 -25.32 -9.93 -4.10
C GLY A 19 -25.29 -8.49 -3.59
N ARG A 20 -26.25 -8.10 -2.73
CA ARG A 20 -26.28 -6.76 -2.12
C ARG A 20 -25.14 -6.55 -1.13
N LEU A 21 -24.76 -7.59 -0.39
CA LEU A 21 -23.70 -7.58 0.60
C LEU A 21 -22.31 -7.53 -0.08
N LEU A 22 -22.11 -8.35 -1.12
CA LEU A 22 -20.95 -8.33 -2.01
C LEU A 22 -20.79 -6.96 -2.67
N ARG A 23 -21.86 -6.40 -3.24
CA ARG A 23 -21.78 -5.09 -3.92
C ARG A 23 -21.28 -3.99 -2.98
N LYS A 24 -21.80 -3.92 -1.75
CA LYS A 24 -21.35 -2.92 -0.76
C LYS A 24 -19.90 -3.16 -0.31
N LYS A 25 -19.55 -4.41 -0.01
CA LYS A 25 -18.22 -4.75 0.51
C LYS A 25 -17.13 -4.60 -0.57
N VAL A 26 -17.41 -5.07 -1.79
CA VAL A 26 -16.52 -4.95 -2.95
C VAL A 26 -16.32 -3.49 -3.34
N LEU A 27 -17.38 -2.68 -3.43
CA LEU A 27 -17.23 -1.26 -3.74
C LEU A 27 -16.38 -0.53 -2.70
N HIS A 28 -16.58 -0.83 -1.41
CA HIS A 28 -15.77 -0.25 -0.35
C HIS A 28 -14.30 -0.70 -0.44
N THR A 29 -14.03 -1.99 -0.62
CA THR A 29 -12.66 -2.52 -0.75
C THR A 29 -11.96 -1.97 -2.00
N VAL A 30 -12.65 -1.89 -3.13
CA VAL A 30 -12.10 -1.33 -4.38
C VAL A 30 -11.84 0.17 -4.25
N ALA A 31 -12.74 0.92 -3.63
CA ALA A 31 -12.52 2.34 -3.38
C ALA A 31 -11.32 2.55 -2.45
N MET A 32 -11.20 1.78 -1.38
CA MET A 32 -10.08 1.89 -0.43
C MET A 32 -8.75 1.50 -1.07
N SER A 33 -8.72 0.44 -1.88
CA SER A 33 -7.50 0.03 -2.58
C SER A 33 -7.08 1.05 -3.63
N LEU A 34 -8.03 1.67 -4.35
CA LEU A 34 -7.76 2.76 -5.28
C LEU A 34 -7.17 3.98 -4.57
N LEU A 35 -7.74 4.38 -3.43
CA LEU A 35 -7.21 5.49 -2.62
C LEU A 35 -5.81 5.19 -2.09
N MET A 36 -5.55 3.97 -1.61
CA MET A 36 -4.20 3.56 -1.19
C MET A 36 -3.21 3.57 -2.35
N LEU A 37 -3.63 3.17 -3.55
CA LEU A 37 -2.78 3.21 -4.75
C LEU A 37 -2.44 4.65 -5.14
N VAL A 38 -3.41 5.56 -5.13
CA VAL A 38 -3.16 6.99 -5.39
C VAL A 38 -2.21 7.56 -4.34
N ALA A 39 -2.44 7.26 -3.06
CA ALA A 39 -1.57 7.71 -1.97
C ALA A 39 -0.15 7.16 -2.09
N SER A 40 0.02 5.88 -2.46
CA SER A 40 1.34 5.27 -2.64
C SER A 40 2.10 5.88 -3.83
N LEU A 41 1.41 6.17 -4.93
CA LEU A 41 2.00 6.88 -6.07
C LEU A 41 2.43 8.30 -5.71
N MET A 42 1.60 9.05 -4.97
CA MET A 42 1.98 10.39 -4.51
C MET A 42 3.18 10.34 -3.55
N LEU A 43 3.21 9.35 -2.65
CA LEU A 43 4.33 9.16 -1.72
C LEU A 43 5.62 8.80 -2.47
N LEU A 44 5.54 7.94 -3.48
CA LEU A 44 6.68 7.58 -4.32
C LEU A 44 7.23 8.81 -5.07
N ALA A 45 6.35 9.62 -5.66
CA ALA A 45 6.74 10.86 -6.33
C ALA A 45 7.39 11.86 -5.34
N ALA A 46 6.81 12.01 -4.15
CA ALA A 46 7.35 12.87 -3.10
C ALA A 46 8.74 12.40 -2.63
N MET A 47 8.95 11.08 -2.48
CA MET A 47 10.28 10.55 -2.14
C MET A 47 11.31 10.86 -3.22
N GLY A 48 10.96 10.70 -4.50
CA GLY A 48 11.85 11.06 -5.61
C GLY A 48 12.28 12.52 -5.54
N LEU A 49 11.31 13.43 -5.41
CA LEU A 49 11.57 14.87 -5.27
C LEU A 49 12.41 15.19 -4.03
N LEU A 50 12.13 14.55 -2.89
CA LEU A 50 12.87 14.76 -1.64
C LEU A 50 14.34 14.34 -1.79
N VAL A 51 14.60 13.16 -2.37
CA VAL A 51 15.97 12.69 -2.63
C VAL A 51 16.71 13.64 -3.56
N THR A 52 16.06 14.10 -4.63
CA THR A 52 16.65 15.10 -5.54
C THR A 52 16.94 16.42 -4.84
N ALA A 53 16.01 16.94 -4.06
CA ALA A 53 16.19 18.19 -3.31
C ALA A 53 17.33 18.06 -2.29
N LEU A 54 17.41 16.94 -1.58
CA LEU A 54 18.46 16.67 -0.60
C LEU A 54 19.84 16.55 -1.28
N TYR A 55 19.91 15.92 -2.45
CA TYR A 55 21.14 15.85 -3.25
C TYR A 55 21.66 17.25 -3.62
N TYR A 56 20.80 18.10 -4.20
CA TYR A 56 21.17 19.45 -4.55
C TYR A 56 21.52 20.31 -3.33
N ALA A 57 20.80 20.15 -2.22
CA ALA A 57 21.12 20.84 -0.98
C ALA A 57 22.52 20.48 -0.45
N LEU A 58 22.88 19.19 -0.46
CA LEU A 58 24.19 18.73 -0.03
C LEU A 58 25.32 19.14 -0.98
N LEU A 59 25.06 19.23 -2.29
CA LEU A 59 26.04 19.71 -3.26
C LEU A 59 26.48 21.16 -3.00
N ASN A 60 25.63 21.99 -2.38
CA ASN A 60 26.02 23.34 -2.00
C ASN A 60 27.02 23.37 -0.83
N LEU A 61 27.18 22.27 -0.09
CA LEU A 61 27.93 22.21 1.16
C LEU A 61 29.14 21.28 1.10
N LEU A 62 29.08 20.21 0.30
CA LEU A 62 30.13 19.19 0.19
C LEU A 62 30.56 18.98 -1.26
N PRO A 63 31.82 18.53 -1.49
CA PRO A 63 32.24 18.05 -2.80
C PRO A 63 31.42 16.82 -3.23
N PRO A 64 31.30 16.53 -4.55
CA PRO A 64 30.42 15.46 -5.05
C PRO A 64 30.64 14.11 -4.38
N ALA A 65 31.89 13.74 -4.09
CA ALA A 65 32.23 12.50 -3.40
C ALA A 65 31.60 12.40 -1.99
N GLY A 66 31.60 13.50 -1.23
CA GLY A 66 31.01 13.54 0.12
C GLY A 66 29.48 13.47 0.10
N VAL A 67 28.85 14.01 -0.95
CA VAL A 67 27.39 13.91 -1.16
C VAL A 67 26.97 12.46 -1.42
N PHE A 68 27.69 11.76 -2.31
CA PHE A 68 27.38 10.35 -2.59
C PHE A 68 27.62 9.45 -1.38
N LEU A 69 28.68 9.70 -0.61
CA LEU A 69 28.98 8.93 0.61
C LEU A 69 27.86 9.10 1.65
N SER A 70 27.45 10.33 1.92
CA SER A 70 26.37 10.61 2.90
C SER A 70 25.01 10.06 2.45
N MET A 71 24.66 10.17 1.17
CA MET A 71 23.47 9.53 0.60
C MET A 71 23.50 8.00 0.72
N ALA A 72 24.66 7.39 0.46
CA ALA A 72 24.82 5.94 0.59
C ALA A 72 24.67 5.48 2.05
N LEU A 73 25.25 6.21 3.01
CA LEU A 73 25.07 5.92 4.44
C LEU A 73 23.61 6.04 4.87
N LEU A 74 22.90 7.08 4.44
CA LEU A 74 21.47 7.24 4.72
C LEU A 74 20.66 6.09 4.12
N SER A 75 20.94 5.70 2.87
CA SER A 75 20.28 4.57 2.23
C SER A 75 20.53 3.25 2.96
N LEU A 76 21.75 3.05 3.47
CA LEU A 76 22.13 1.84 4.21
C LEU A 76 21.42 1.77 5.56
N LEU A 77 21.30 2.91 6.26
CA LEU A 77 20.53 3.00 7.51
C LEU A 77 19.05 2.71 7.29
N LEU A 78 18.45 3.26 6.25
CA LEU A 78 17.03 2.99 5.92
C LEU A 78 16.82 1.52 5.55
N ALA A 79 17.65 0.95 4.67
CA ALA A 79 17.55 -0.45 4.29
C ALA A 79 17.75 -1.38 5.50
N GLY A 80 18.75 -1.11 6.34
CA GLY A 80 18.99 -1.85 7.58
C GLY A 80 17.81 -1.76 8.57
N GLY A 81 17.23 -0.58 8.73
CA GLY A 81 16.06 -0.36 9.58
C GLY A 81 14.83 -1.14 9.10
N VAL A 82 14.56 -1.13 7.79
CA VAL A 82 13.46 -1.92 7.20
C VAL A 82 13.69 -3.41 7.38
N LEU A 83 14.91 -3.92 7.10
CA LEU A 83 15.25 -5.33 7.29
C LEU A 83 15.07 -5.75 8.75
N TRP A 84 15.48 -4.93 9.71
CA TRP A 84 15.28 -5.22 11.12
C TRP A 84 13.78 -5.29 11.46
N ILE A 85 12.97 -4.33 11.03
CA ILE A 85 11.52 -4.36 11.27
C ILE A 85 10.91 -5.65 10.70
N VAL A 86 11.29 -6.05 9.49
CA VAL A 86 10.81 -7.29 8.86
C VAL A 86 11.20 -8.52 9.68
N ILE A 87 12.46 -8.63 10.09
CA ILE A 87 12.94 -9.75 10.92
C ILE A 87 12.17 -9.81 12.25
N ARG A 88 11.95 -8.66 12.89
CA ARG A 88 11.23 -8.56 14.17
C ARG A 88 9.75 -8.97 14.03
N LEU A 89 9.10 -8.60 12.93
CA LEU A 89 7.71 -8.98 12.67
C LEU A 89 7.60 -10.47 12.38
N ASN A 90 8.53 -11.02 11.60
CA ASN A 90 8.56 -12.46 11.27
C ASN A 90 8.79 -13.33 12.51
N HIS A 91 9.60 -12.88 13.48
CA HIS A 91 9.85 -13.62 14.72
C HIS A 91 8.70 -13.56 15.74
N LYS A 92 7.67 -12.74 15.51
CA LYS A 92 6.49 -12.60 16.37
C LYS A 92 5.28 -13.40 15.88
N GLN A 93 5.35 -14.00 14.69
CA GLN A 93 4.36 -14.95 14.17
C GLN A 93 4.78 -16.38 14.52
#